data_AF-A0A8T2VGN9-F1
#
_entry.id   AF-A0A8T2VGN9-F1
#
_cell.length_a   1.000
_cell.length_b   1.000
_cell.length_c   1.000
_cell.angle_alpha   90.00
_cell.angle_beta   90.00
_cell.angle_gamma   90.00
#
_symmetry.space_group_name_H-M   'P 1'
#
loop_
_entity.id
_entity.type
_entity.pdbx_description
1 polymer ?
#
loop_
_entity_poly.entity_id
_entity_poly.type
_entity_poly.pdbx_seq_one_letter_code
_entity_poly.pdbx_strand_id
1 'polypeptide(L)'
;MRDGITEEDVARQALAVISAVSSLPRLAVFDLDYTLWPFKCECQKDNPYLYPEAKGILKALKEKEVKLAVASRTLTPDIARLFLTKLGLTNFFVEMEIFPSWTPKTEHFEKIHQKTKIPFSSMIFFDDGVSNIQCVSRMGVTSVLVDDGVNIRALQNGLADFANAKQ
;
A
#
# COMPACT_ATOMS: atom_id res chain seq x y z
N MET A 1 -29.71 -2.32 13.57
CA MET A 1 -29.11 -2.61 12.25
C MET A 1 -27.61 -2.69 12.49
N ARG A 2 -26.93 -3.74 12.01
CA ARG A 2 -25.56 -4.10 12.41
C ARG A 2 -24.64 -2.89 12.36
N ASP A 3 -24.01 -2.56 13.48
CA ASP A 3 -22.99 -1.52 13.59
C ASP A 3 -21.85 -1.87 12.63
N GLY A 4 -21.82 -1.19 11.48
CA GLY A 4 -20.74 -1.33 10.51
C GLY A 4 -19.48 -0.71 11.09
N ILE A 5 -18.34 -1.40 10.95
CA ILE A 5 -17.04 -0.87 11.35
C ILE A 5 -16.81 0.43 10.59
N THR A 6 -16.59 1.53 11.33
CA THR A 6 -16.36 2.85 10.73
C THR A 6 -14.89 3.02 10.30
N GLU A 7 -14.61 3.99 9.43
CA GLU A 7 -13.22 4.33 9.07
C GLU A 7 -12.39 4.72 10.30
N GLU A 8 -13.01 5.36 11.30
CA GLU A 8 -12.37 5.73 12.57
C GLU A 8 -12.05 4.50 13.42
N ASP A 9 -12.94 3.49 13.46
CA ASP A 9 -12.66 2.23 14.13
C ASP A 9 -11.50 1.49 13.49
N VAL A 10 -11.44 1.46 12.15
CA VAL A 10 -10.30 0.88 11.43
C VAL A 10 -9.03 1.64 11.74
N ALA A 11 -9.04 2.98 11.68
CA ALA A 11 -7.86 3.78 11.97
C ALA A 11 -7.34 3.52 13.39
N ARG A 12 -8.23 3.44 14.38
CA ARG A 12 -7.87 3.11 15.77
C ARG A 12 -7.27 1.71 15.90
N GLN A 13 -7.82 0.71 15.22
CA GLN A 13 -7.26 -0.65 15.21
C GLN A 13 -5.88 -0.68 14.53
N ALA A 14 -5.74 -0.01 13.38
CA ALA A 14 -4.47 0.10 12.67
C ALA A 14 -3.42 0.79 13.54
N LEU A 15 -3.77 1.88 14.23
CA LEU A 15 -2.87 2.56 15.17
C LEU A 15 -2.40 1.64 16.30
N ALA A 16 -3.30 0.84 16.86
CA ALA A 16 -2.95 -0.13 17.90
C ALA A 16 -1.94 -1.17 17.38
N VAL A 17 -2.16 -1.70 16.18
CA VAL A 17 -1.23 -2.63 15.50
C VAL A 17 0.13 -1.97 15.26
N ILE A 18 0.16 -0.77 14.69
CA ILE A 18 1.38 -0.03 14.38
C ILE A 18 2.15 0.31 15.66
N SER A 19 1.47 0.64 16.75
CA SER A 19 2.10 0.92 18.04
C SER A 19 2.59 -0.30 18.80
N ALA A 20 2.20 -1.52 18.41
CA ALA A 20 2.62 -2.75 19.07
C ALA A 20 3.97 -3.30 18.56
N VAL A 21 4.47 -2.84 17.42
CA VAL A 21 5.73 -3.34 16.84
C VAL A 21 6.94 -2.53 17.28
N SER A 22 8.09 -3.20 17.44
CA SER A 22 9.34 -2.58 17.92
C SER A 22 10.11 -1.80 16.85
N SER A 23 9.84 -2.07 15.57
CA SER A 23 10.46 -1.41 14.43
C SER A 23 9.42 -1.10 13.37
N LEU A 24 9.43 0.14 12.87
CA LEU A 24 8.50 0.60 11.84
C LEU A 24 9.21 0.83 10.50
N PRO A 25 8.54 0.51 9.38
CA PRO A 25 9.03 0.89 8.07
C PRO A 25 9.04 2.41 7.93
N ARG A 26 10.00 2.93 7.18
CA ARG A 26 10.07 4.37 6.86
C ARG A 26 9.16 4.72 5.67
N LEU A 27 8.79 3.71 4.88
CA LEU A 27 7.94 3.84 3.71
C LEU A 27 7.03 2.61 3.58
N ALA A 28 5.74 2.83 3.40
CA ALA A 28 4.79 1.81 2.98
C ALA A 28 4.39 2.05 1.52
N VAL A 29 4.58 1.05 0.68
CA VAL A 29 4.26 1.08 -0.75
C VAL A 29 3.02 0.24 -1.00
N PHE A 30 2.10 0.72 -1.83
CA PHE A 30 0.86 0.02 -2.16
C PHE A 30 0.73 -0.15 -3.67
N ASP A 31 0.27 -1.32 -4.11
CA ASP A 31 -0.44 -1.42 -5.38
C ASP A 31 -1.78 -0.69 -5.33
N LEU A 32 -2.44 -0.60 -6.48
CA LEU A 32 -3.76 0.00 -6.64
C LEU A 32 -4.83 -1.07 -6.86
N ASP A 33 -4.83 -1.68 -8.04
CA ASP A 33 -5.83 -2.67 -8.46
C ASP A 33 -5.79 -3.89 -7.52
N TYR A 34 -6.94 -4.34 -7.05
CA TYR A 34 -7.12 -5.42 -6.06
C TYR A 34 -6.37 -5.28 -4.73
N THR A 35 -5.78 -4.11 -4.47
CA THR A 35 -5.05 -3.81 -3.22
C THR A 35 -5.71 -2.68 -2.44
N LEU A 36 -5.88 -1.51 -3.05
CA LEU A 36 -6.61 -0.39 -2.44
C LEU A 36 -8.09 -0.41 -2.80
N TRP A 37 -8.44 -0.91 -3.98
CA TRP A 37 -9.80 -1.03 -4.47
C TRP A 37 -10.05 -2.40 -5.14
N PRO A 38 -11.29 -2.92 -5.14
CA PRO A 38 -11.59 -4.31 -5.55
C PRO A 38 -11.82 -4.48 -7.07
N PHE A 39 -11.09 -3.73 -7.90
CA PHE A 39 -11.26 -3.75 -9.35
C PHE A 39 -9.98 -3.34 -10.07
N LYS A 40 -9.92 -3.59 -11.38
CA LYS A 40 -8.94 -2.95 -12.27
C LYS A 40 -9.43 -1.58 -12.70
N CYS A 41 -8.55 -0.58 -12.77
CA CYS A 41 -8.90 0.74 -13.30
C CYS A 41 -9.63 0.68 -14.65
N GLU A 42 -9.21 -0.21 -15.54
CA GLU A 42 -9.78 -0.39 -16.88
C GLU A 42 -11.25 -0.86 -16.87
N CYS A 43 -11.67 -1.55 -15.81
CA CYS A 43 -13.01 -2.15 -15.70
C CYS A 43 -13.99 -1.27 -14.93
N GLN A 44 -13.50 -0.30 -14.16
CA GLN A 44 -14.33 0.51 -13.28
C GLN A 44 -14.77 1.81 -13.96
N LYS A 45 -16.05 2.14 -13.78
CA LYS A 45 -16.65 3.40 -14.26
C LYS A 45 -16.23 4.58 -13.38
N ASP A 46 -16.89 5.72 -13.54
CA ASP A 46 -16.53 6.99 -12.91
C ASP A 46 -16.56 7.05 -11.37
N ASN A 47 -17.07 6.05 -10.66
CA ASN A 47 -17.20 6.10 -9.21
C ASN A 47 -16.33 5.03 -8.53
N PRO A 48 -15.07 5.34 -8.20
CA PRO A 48 -14.20 4.42 -7.47
C PRO A 48 -14.60 4.32 -5.99
N TYR A 49 -14.31 3.19 -5.37
CA TYR A 49 -14.45 2.98 -3.94
C TYR A 49 -13.30 2.10 -3.45
N LEU A 50 -12.94 2.24 -2.17
CA LEU A 50 -11.84 1.51 -1.55
C LEU A 50 -12.34 0.22 -0.90
N TYR A 51 -11.42 -0.69 -0.64
CA TYR A 51 -11.62 -1.70 0.39
C TYR A 51 -11.97 -1.04 1.74
N PRO A 52 -12.87 -1.63 2.55
CA PRO A 52 -13.39 -0.98 3.77
C PRO A 52 -12.31 -0.49 4.73
N GLU A 53 -11.21 -1.23 4.84
CA GLU A 53 -10.15 -0.95 5.81
C GLU A 53 -9.01 -0.09 5.24
N ALA A 54 -8.94 0.08 3.92
CA ALA A 54 -7.76 0.68 3.28
C ALA A 54 -7.51 2.12 3.75
N LYS A 55 -8.55 2.96 3.77
CA LYS A 55 -8.37 4.38 4.13
C LYS A 55 -8.00 4.59 5.59
N GLY A 56 -8.56 3.79 6.50
CA GLY A 56 -8.19 3.79 7.92
C GLY A 56 -6.72 3.41 8.13
N ILE A 57 -6.25 2.39 7.42
CA ILE A 57 -4.84 1.96 7.44
C ILE A 57 -3.91 3.06 6.92
N LEU A 58 -4.21 3.68 5.77
CA LEU A 58 -3.41 4.77 5.22
C LEU A 58 -3.32 5.96 6.17
N LYS A 59 -4.42 6.32 6.84
CA LYS A 59 -4.45 7.39 7.85
C LYS A 59 -3.55 7.06 9.04
N ALA A 60 -3.69 5.85 9.60
CA ALA A 60 -2.93 5.41 10.76
C ALA A 60 -1.42 5.38 10.49
N LEU A 61 -1.01 4.92 9.30
CA LEU A 61 0.40 4.95 8.87
C LEU A 61 0.94 6.39 8.78
N LYS A 62 0.17 7.32 8.19
CA LYS A 62 0.56 8.74 8.13
C LYS A 62 0.68 9.38 9.51
N GLU A 63 -0.23 9.06 10.41
CA GLU A 63 -0.20 9.57 11.78
C GLU A 63 1.07 9.11 12.53
N LYS A 64 1.58 7.93 12.21
CA LYS A 64 2.85 7.40 12.70
C LYS A 64 4.06 7.80 11.86
N GLU A 65 3.90 8.84 11.04
CA GLU A 65 4.94 9.42 10.17
C GLU A 65 5.56 8.45 9.16
N VAL A 66 4.87 7.33 8.89
CA VAL A 66 5.26 6.42 7.81
C VAL A 66 4.88 7.07 6.48
N LYS A 67 5.89 7.31 5.63
CA LYS A 67 5.64 7.84 4.29
C LYS A 67 4.89 6.79 3.47
N LEU A 68 4.04 7.24 2.57
CA LEU A 68 3.28 6.34 1.69
C LEU A 68 3.70 6.55 0.23
N ALA A 69 3.79 5.48 -0.54
CA ALA A 69 3.98 5.55 -1.98
C ALA A 69 3.05 4.58 -2.73
N VAL A 70 2.86 4.84 -4.02
CA VAL A 70 2.17 3.94 -4.95
C VAL A 70 3.17 3.35 -5.93
N ALA A 71 3.05 2.06 -6.19
CA ALA A 71 3.67 1.38 -7.32
C ALA A 71 2.57 0.63 -8.07
N SER A 72 2.25 0.98 -9.31
CA SER A 72 1.19 0.32 -10.10
C SER A 72 1.59 0.13 -11.55
N ARG A 73 1.26 -1.04 -12.10
CA ARG A 73 1.53 -1.43 -13.50
C ARG A 73 0.32 -1.25 -14.43
N THR A 74 -0.72 -0.53 -13.99
CA THR A 74 -1.93 -0.31 -14.79
C THR A 74 -1.62 0.29 -16.17
N LEU A 75 -2.36 -0.15 -17.20
CA LEU A 75 -2.26 0.41 -18.55
C LEU A 75 -3.00 1.75 -18.67
N THR A 76 -3.74 2.16 -17.63
CA THR A 76 -4.49 3.42 -17.60
C THR A 76 -4.05 4.34 -16.46
N PRO A 77 -2.82 4.91 -16.48
CA PRO A 77 -2.31 5.78 -15.42
C PRO A 77 -3.20 6.99 -15.11
N ASP A 78 -3.80 7.58 -16.15
CA ASP A 78 -4.64 8.78 -15.98
C ASP A 78 -5.92 8.46 -15.20
N ILE A 79 -6.53 7.30 -15.44
CA ILE A 79 -7.71 6.81 -14.70
C ILE A 79 -7.34 6.54 -13.25
N ALA A 80 -6.21 5.88 -13.00
CA ALA A 80 -5.71 5.62 -11.65
C ALA A 80 -5.51 6.92 -10.85
N ARG A 81 -4.89 7.95 -11.47
CA ARG A 81 -4.71 9.27 -10.84
C ARG A 81 -6.03 9.99 -10.59
N LEU A 82 -6.99 9.88 -11.52
CA LEU A 82 -8.33 10.41 -11.33
C LEU A 82 -9.03 9.73 -10.14
N PHE A 83 -8.90 8.41 -9.99
CA PHE A 83 -9.48 7.69 -8.86
C PHE A 83 -8.86 8.09 -7.53
N LEU A 84 -7.53 8.18 -7.46
CA LEU A 84 -6.84 8.71 -6.27
C LEU A 84 -7.35 10.10 -5.90
N THR A 85 -7.65 10.95 -6.90
CA THR A 85 -8.20 12.29 -6.69
C THR A 85 -9.63 12.23 -6.16
N LYS A 86 -10.53 11.45 -6.80
CA LYS A 86 -11.93 11.29 -6.38
C LYS A 86 -12.06 10.69 -4.97
N LEU A 87 -11.13 9.82 -4.58
CA LEU A 87 -11.09 9.19 -3.25
C LEU A 87 -10.44 10.08 -2.17
N GLY A 88 -9.90 11.24 -2.56
CA GLY A 88 -9.18 12.16 -1.67
C GLY A 88 -7.83 11.61 -1.21
N LEU A 89 -7.19 10.74 -2.00
CA LEU A 89 -5.95 10.06 -1.66
C LEU A 89 -4.68 10.71 -2.23
N THR A 90 -4.79 11.67 -3.15
CA THR A 90 -3.62 12.28 -3.82
C THR A 90 -2.55 12.80 -2.85
N ASN A 91 -2.97 13.44 -1.75
CA ASN A 91 -2.06 14.02 -0.75
C ASN A 91 -1.63 13.02 0.34
N PHE A 92 -1.97 11.73 0.21
CA PHE A 92 -1.47 10.69 1.10
C PHE A 92 -0.07 10.23 0.71
N PHE A 93 0.23 10.23 -0.59
CA PHE A 93 1.43 9.61 -1.14
C PHE A 93 2.51 10.64 -1.42
N VAL A 94 3.72 10.40 -0.93
CA VAL A 94 4.89 11.22 -1.23
C VAL A 94 5.47 10.91 -2.61
N GLU A 95 5.16 9.74 -3.17
CA GLU A 95 5.56 9.34 -4.51
C GLU A 95 4.53 8.40 -5.14
N MET A 96 4.32 8.52 -6.46
CA MET A 96 3.35 7.70 -7.20
C MET A 96 3.92 7.24 -8.54
N GLU A 97 4.52 6.06 -8.54
CA GLU A 97 4.97 5.38 -9.75
C GLU A 97 3.82 4.56 -10.34
N ILE A 98 3.14 5.13 -11.33
CA ILE A 98 1.97 4.53 -11.99
C ILE A 98 2.26 4.53 -13.49
N PHE A 99 2.74 3.39 -13.99
CA PHE A 99 3.06 3.19 -15.41
C PHE A 99 3.22 1.69 -15.73
N PRO A 100 2.93 1.28 -16.96
CA PRO A 100 3.15 -0.10 -17.38
C PRO A 100 4.63 -0.45 -17.44
N SER A 101 5.01 -1.64 -16.95
CA SER A 101 6.38 -2.15 -17.07
C SER A 101 6.36 -3.66 -17.29
N TRP A 102 7.35 -4.14 -18.05
CA TRP A 102 7.62 -5.56 -18.26
C TRP A 102 8.20 -6.23 -17.02
N THR A 103 8.82 -5.45 -16.15
CA THR A 103 9.36 -5.95 -14.90
C THR A 103 8.26 -5.97 -13.83
N PRO A 104 8.17 -7.03 -13.00
CA PRO A 104 7.23 -7.07 -11.87
C PRO A 104 7.66 -6.08 -10.76
N LYS A 105 7.36 -4.80 -10.99
CA LYS A 105 7.56 -3.65 -10.08
C LYS A 105 8.97 -3.32 -9.65
N THR A 106 10.00 -3.99 -10.17
CA THR A 106 11.38 -3.63 -9.85
C THR A 106 11.72 -2.21 -10.31
N GLU A 107 11.31 -1.83 -11.52
CA GLU A 107 11.53 -0.48 -12.04
C GLU A 107 10.80 0.61 -11.20
N HIS A 108 9.58 0.32 -10.75
CA HIS A 108 8.82 1.22 -9.87
C HIS A 108 9.57 1.45 -8.56
N PHE A 109 10.05 0.37 -7.93
CA PHE A 109 10.78 0.45 -6.67
C PHE A 109 12.12 1.17 -6.81
N GLU A 110 12.84 0.98 -7.92
CA GLU A 110 14.05 1.75 -8.21
C GLU A 110 13.78 3.26 -8.27
N LYS A 111 12.72 3.68 -8.98
CA LYS A 111 12.33 5.10 -9.05
C LYS A 111 11.88 5.64 -7.69
N ILE A 112 11.07 4.89 -6.93
CA ILE A 112 10.66 5.26 -5.57
C ILE A 112 11.89 5.42 -4.67
N HIS A 113 12.83 4.48 -4.70
CA HIS A 113 14.07 4.56 -3.94
C HIS A 113 14.89 5.80 -4.35
N GLN A 114 15.05 6.05 -5.65
CA GLN A 114 15.80 7.20 -6.16
C GLN A 114 15.21 8.52 -5.70
N LYS A 115 13.88 8.66 -5.65
CA LYS A 115 13.20 9.91 -5.26
C LYS A 115 13.11 10.08 -3.74
N THR A 116 12.78 9.01 -3.01
CA THR A 116 12.60 9.06 -1.55
C THR A 116 13.90 8.94 -0.76
N LYS A 117 14.94 8.35 -1.36
CA LYS A 117 16.21 7.97 -0.72
C LYS A 117 16.06 7.01 0.46
N ILE A 118 14.93 6.31 0.55
CA ILE A 118 14.68 5.31 1.60
C ILE A 118 15.24 3.97 1.15
N PRO A 119 16.07 3.26 1.94
CA PRO A 119 16.57 1.94 1.58
C PRO A 119 15.44 0.92 1.42
N PHE A 120 15.57 -0.04 0.49
CA PHE A 120 14.58 -1.11 0.30
C PHE A 120 14.26 -1.87 1.59
N SER A 121 15.29 -2.13 2.40
CA SER A 121 15.15 -2.78 3.70
C SER A 121 14.35 -1.97 4.72
N SER A 122 14.09 -0.68 4.47
CA SER A 122 13.23 0.17 5.30
C SER A 122 11.83 0.36 4.71
N MET A 123 11.45 -0.47 3.72
CA MET A 123 10.15 -0.42 3.06
C MET A 123 9.31 -1.66 3.41
N ILE A 124 8.00 -1.45 3.49
CA ILE A 124 6.99 -2.50 3.43
C ILE A 124 6.16 -2.31 2.16
N PHE A 125 5.68 -3.41 1.56
CA PHE A 125 4.95 -3.39 0.30
C PHE A 125 3.71 -4.30 0.35
N PHE A 126 2.57 -3.83 -0.15
CA PHE A 126 1.32 -4.59 -0.24
C PHE A 126 0.86 -4.68 -1.70
N ASP A 127 0.57 -5.90 -2.17
CA ASP A 127 0.23 -6.21 -3.57
C ASP A 127 -0.47 -7.57 -3.69
N ASP A 128 -1.38 -7.75 -4.65
CA ASP A 128 -2.08 -9.02 -4.92
C ASP A 128 -1.33 -9.93 -5.93
N GLY A 129 -0.41 -9.36 -6.69
CA GLY A 129 0.39 -10.03 -7.69
C GLY A 129 1.57 -10.79 -7.09
N VAL A 130 1.45 -12.11 -6.99
CA VAL A 130 2.52 -13.03 -6.51
C VAL A 130 3.88 -12.76 -7.16
N SER A 131 3.93 -12.48 -8.46
CA SER A 131 5.19 -12.18 -9.16
C SER A 131 5.81 -10.86 -8.73
N ASN A 132 4.99 -9.83 -8.45
CA ASN A 132 5.46 -8.56 -7.91
C ASN A 132 6.07 -8.77 -6.53
N ILE A 133 5.37 -9.50 -5.64
CA ILE A 133 5.85 -9.84 -4.29
C ILE A 133 7.20 -10.56 -4.34
N GLN A 134 7.32 -11.59 -5.17
CA GLN A 134 8.56 -12.35 -5.30
C GLN A 134 9.73 -11.50 -5.81
N CYS A 135 9.51 -10.66 -6.82
CA CYS A 135 10.55 -9.81 -7.37
C CYS A 135 10.98 -8.71 -6.39
N VAL A 136 10.03 -8.03 -5.76
CA VAL A 136 10.29 -6.91 -4.85
C VAL A 136 10.92 -7.40 -3.54
N SER A 137 10.53 -8.57 -3.02
CA SER A 137 11.19 -9.18 -1.86
C SER A 137 12.68 -9.46 -2.10
N ARG A 138 13.08 -9.83 -3.33
CA ARG A 138 14.51 -10.02 -3.67
C ARG A 138 15.32 -8.72 -3.63
N MET A 139 14.65 -7.56 -3.68
CA MET A 139 15.29 -6.25 -3.52
C MET A 139 15.53 -5.89 -2.04
N GLY A 140 15.05 -6.73 -1.10
CA GLY A 140 15.19 -6.52 0.34
C GLY A 140 14.00 -5.81 0.98
N VAL A 141 12.90 -5.61 0.25
CA VAL A 141 11.64 -5.06 0.78
C VAL A 141 10.86 -6.14 1.52
N THR A 142 10.21 -5.80 2.64
CA THR A 142 9.22 -6.71 3.24
C THR A 142 7.93 -6.63 2.42
N SER A 143 7.59 -7.70 1.70
CA SER A 143 6.45 -7.69 0.78
C SER A 143 5.33 -8.62 1.27
N VAL A 144 4.11 -8.12 1.26
CA VAL A 144 2.91 -8.74 1.81
C VAL A 144 1.92 -9.00 0.67
N LEU A 145 1.66 -10.27 0.40
CA LEU A 145 0.61 -10.68 -0.53
C LEU A 145 -0.76 -10.41 0.08
N VAL A 146 -1.63 -9.72 -0.65
CA VAL A 146 -3.03 -9.48 -0.25
C VAL A 146 -3.99 -10.15 -1.23
N ASP A 147 -4.91 -10.98 -0.73
CA ASP A 147 -5.84 -11.72 -1.60
C ASP A 147 -7.17 -10.97 -1.82
N ASP A 148 -7.58 -10.14 -0.87
CA ASP A 148 -8.84 -9.36 -0.92
C ASP A 148 -8.61 -7.95 -0.38
N GLY A 149 -7.60 -7.29 -0.96
CA GLY A 149 -7.21 -5.95 -0.57
C GLY A 149 -6.45 -5.86 0.74
N VAL A 150 -5.95 -4.65 1.00
CA VAL A 150 -5.29 -4.35 2.27
C VAL A 150 -6.31 -4.31 3.41
N ASN A 151 -5.97 -5.00 4.50
CA ASN A 151 -6.76 -5.08 5.73
C ASN A 151 -5.85 -5.12 6.96
N ILE A 152 -6.43 -4.98 8.15
CA ILE A 152 -5.74 -4.93 9.44
C ILE A 152 -4.90 -6.19 9.67
N ARG A 153 -5.40 -7.36 9.26
CA ARG A 153 -4.65 -8.62 9.37
C ARG A 153 -3.41 -8.61 8.50
N ALA A 154 -3.51 -8.17 7.25
CA ALA A 154 -2.37 -8.03 6.35
C ALA A 154 -1.35 -7.01 6.89
N LEU A 155 -1.83 -5.88 7.41
CA LEU A 155 -0.98 -4.88 8.07
C LEU A 155 -0.24 -5.47 9.28
N GLN A 156 -0.96 -6.17 10.16
CA GLN A 156 -0.40 -6.77 11.37
C GLN A 156 0.68 -7.80 11.03
N ASN A 157 0.37 -8.73 10.13
CA ASN A 157 1.33 -9.75 9.71
C ASN A 157 2.55 -9.11 9.04
N GLY A 158 2.34 -8.18 8.12
CA GLY A 158 3.41 -7.50 7.40
C GLY A 158 4.34 -6.70 8.32
N LEU A 159 3.81 -6.00 9.32
CA LEU A 159 4.62 -5.27 10.28
C LEU A 159 5.36 -6.20 11.24
N ALA A 160 4.77 -7.34 11.62
CA ALA A 160 5.46 -8.36 12.40
C ALA A 160 6.65 -8.96 11.62
N ASP A 161 6.43 -9.31 10.34
CA ASP A 161 7.48 -9.81 9.46
C ASP A 161 8.59 -8.77 9.25
N PHE A 162 8.22 -7.51 9.05
CA PHE A 162 9.18 -6.40 8.94
C PHE A 162 10.04 -6.26 10.20
N ALA A 163 9.41 -6.28 11.39
CA ALA A 163 10.11 -6.16 12.65
C ALA A 163 11.05 -7.35 12.93
N ASN A 164 10.63 -8.56 12.56
CA ASN A 164 11.45 -9.77 12.70
C ASN A 164 12.65 -9.79 11.75
N ALA A 165 12.51 -9.24 10.54
CA ALA A 165 13.62 -9.09 9.59
C ALA A 165 14.66 -8.02 10.01
N LYS A 166 14.40 -7.29 11.11
CA LYS A 166 15.27 -6.24 11.67
C LYS A 166 15.96 -6.64 12.98
N GLN A 167 15.69 -7.82 13.50
CA GLN A 167 16.46 -8.43 14.59
C GLN A 167 17.75 -9.04 14.03
#